data_AF-A0A2A4TR09-F1
#
_entry.id   AF-A0A2A4TR09-F1
#
_cell.length_a   1.000
_cell.length_b   1.000
_cell.length_c   1.000
_cell.angle_alpha   90.00
_cell.angle_beta   90.00
_cell.angle_gamma   90.00
#
_symmetry.space_group_name_H-M   'P 1'
#
loop_
_entity.id
_entity.type
_entity.pdbx_description
1 polymer ?
#
loop_
_entity_poly.entity_id
_entity_poly.type
_entity_poly.pdbx_seq_one_letter_code
_entity_poly.pdbx_strand_id
1 'polypeptide(L)' 'MNGDKVKLLEWHNLVAWNGVAEIIEKFAPKGKEIAIEGKLNTGSWNNKDGTTCYKTEIVVNGIMLMGGK' A
#
# COMPACT_ATOMS: atom_id res chain seq x y z
N MET A 1 15.78 -26.00 19.92
CA MET A 1 14.85 -25.30 19.02
C MET A 1 15.68 -24.30 18.24
N ASN A 2 15.99 -24.56 16.97
CA ASN A 2 16.70 -23.58 16.14
C ASN A 2 15.82 -22.34 16.04
N GLY A 3 16.33 -21.21 16.54
CA GLY A 3 15.68 -19.91 16.48
C GLY A 3 15.82 -19.31 15.08
N ASP A 4 15.21 -19.97 14.10
CA ASP A 4 15.19 -19.48 12.74
C ASP A 4 14.35 -18.20 12.69
N LYS A 5 14.97 -17.12 12.22
CA LYS A 5 14.32 -15.82 12.06
C LYS A 5 13.22 -15.95 11.01
N VAL A 6 11.97 -16.06 11.46
CA VAL A 6 10.81 -15.99 10.56
C VAL A 6 10.66 -14.53 10.09
N LYS A 7 10.77 -14.30 8.78
CA LYS A 7 10.51 -12.99 8.18
C LYS A 7 9.06 -12.93 7.74
N LEU A 8 8.24 -12.14 8.44
CA LEU A 8 6.88 -11.82 8.02
C LEU A 8 6.92 -10.76 6.91
N LEU A 9 6.26 -11.04 5.79
CA LEU A 9 6.16 -10.15 4.64
C LEU A 9 4.70 -9.82 4.40
N GLU A 10 4.36 -8.54 4.54
CA GLU A 10 3.01 -8.04 4.36
C GLU A 10 2.91 -7.20 3.08
N TRP A 11 1.80 -7.35 2.36
CA TRP A 11 1.50 -6.59 1.16
C TRP A 11 0.32 -5.65 1.42
N HIS A 12 0.54 -4.37 1.18
CA HIS A 12 -0.46 -3.33 1.44
C HIS A 12 -0.96 -2.74 0.11
N ASN A 13 -2.28 -2.65 -0.05
CA ASN A 13 -2.90 -1.97 -1.18
C ASN A 13 -2.99 -0.48 -0.89
N LEU A 14 -2.28 0.33 -1.68
CA LEU A 14 -2.26 1.79 -1.54
C LEU A 14 -3.05 2.44 -2.67
N VAL A 15 -3.82 3.47 -2.34
CA VAL A 15 -4.56 4.29 -3.32
C VAL A 15 -4.12 5.74 -3.15
N ALA A 16 -3.40 6.27 -4.14
CA ALA A 16 -2.92 7.65 -4.18
C ALA A 16 -3.61 8.42 -5.30
N TRP A 17 -3.87 9.70 -5.07
CA TRP A 17 -4.55 10.60 -6.00
C TRP A 17 -3.78 11.91 -6.17
N ASN A 18 -4.09 12.64 -7.24
CA ASN A 18 -3.59 14.00 -7.51
C ASN A 18 -2.05 14.09 -7.39
N GLY A 19 -1.53 15.14 -6.76
CA GLY A 19 -0.08 15.37 -6.65
C GLY A 19 0.70 14.24 -5.96
N VAL A 20 0.09 13.46 -5.06
CA VAL A 20 0.75 12.29 -4.46
C VAL A 20 0.99 11.21 -5.52
N ALA A 21 0.04 10.97 -6.41
CA ALA A 21 0.19 10.02 -7.51
C ALA A 21 1.32 10.46 -8.47
N GLU A 22 1.39 11.76 -8.80
CA GLU A 22 2.47 12.30 -9.65
C GLU A 22 3.86 12.15 -9.02
N ILE A 23 3.98 12.35 -7.70
CA ILE A 23 5.24 12.16 -6.97
C ILE A 23 5.66 10.68 -7.00
N ILE A 24 4.72 9.76 -6.76
CA ILE A 24 5.00 8.32 -6.79
C ILE A 24 5.47 7.89 -8.19
N GLU A 25 4.77 8.34 -9.24
CA GLU A 25 5.12 8.03 -10.62
C GLU A 25 6.53 8.52 -10.97
N LYS A 26 6.88 9.74 -10.58
CA LYS A 26 8.18 10.36 -10.92
C LYS A 26 9.35 9.84 -10.08
N PHE A 27 9.12 9.49 -8.81
CA PHE A 27 10.23 9.32 -7.85
C PHE A 27 10.23 8.00 -7.07
N ALA A 28 9.20 7.16 -7.19
CA ALA A 28 9.10 5.88 -6.49
C ALA A 28 8.97 4.67 -7.44
N PRO A 29 10.01 4.38 -8.25
CA PRO A 29 10.02 3.18 -9.08
C PRO A 29 10.03 1.90 -8.22
N LYS A 30 9.79 0.75 -8.86
CA LYS A 30 9.82 -0.56 -8.19
C LYS A 30 11.12 -0.74 -7.39
N GLY A 31 10.98 -1.13 -6.13
CA GLY A 31 12.10 -1.36 -5.20
C GLY A 31 12.54 -0.12 -4.42
N LYS A 32 11.96 1.05 -4.70
CA LYS A 32 12.21 2.26 -3.91
C LYS A 32 11.55 2.14 -2.53
N GLU A 33 12.30 2.45 -1.48
CA GLU A 33 11.77 2.55 -0.13
C GLU A 33 11.05 3.89 0.06
N ILE A 34 9.84 3.82 0.61
CA ILE A 34 8.97 4.96 0.86
C ILE A 34 8.27 4.78 2.21
N ALA A 35 8.02 5.89 2.90
CA ALA A 35 7.09 5.93 4.03
C ALA A 35 5.79 6.61 3.58
N ILE A 36 4.65 6.12 4.06
CA ILE A 36 3.33 6.59 3.66
C ILE A 36 2.48 6.91 4.88
N GLU A 37 1.68 7.97 4.79
CA GLU A 37 0.65 8.34 5.75
C GLU A 37 -0.69 8.35 5.03
N GLY A 38 -1.72 7.77 5.65
CA GLY A 38 -3.04 7.66 5.03
C GLY A 38 -4.09 7.14 6.00
N LYS A 39 -5.26 6.83 5.45
CA LYS A 39 -6.38 6.25 6.19
C LYS A 39 -6.77 4.89 5.62
N LEU A 40 -7.16 3.96 6.49
CA LEU A 40 -7.80 2.72 6.07
C LEU A 40 -9.19 3.01 5.53
N ASN A 41 -9.48 2.53 4.34
CA ASN A 41 -10.79 2.58 3.73
C ASN A 41 -11.21 1.17 3.39
N THR A 42 -12.32 0.72 3.98
CA THR A 42 -12.90 -0.60 3.69
C THR A 42 -14.15 -0.42 2.87
N GLY A 43 -14.12 -0.88 1.62
CA GLY A 43 -15.28 -0.92 0.73
C GLY A 43 -15.81 -2.35 0.59
N SER A 44 -17.05 -2.45 0.11
CA SER A 44 -17.64 -3.72 -0.33
C SER A 44 -18.18 -3.63 -1.75
N TRP A 45 -18.14 -4.75 -2.47
CA TRP A 45 -18.77 -4.89 -3.78
C TRP A 45 -19.34 -6.29 -3.93
N ASN A 46 -20.34 -6.44 -4.80
CA ASN A 46 -20.84 -7.77 -5.19
C ASN A 46 -20.04 -8.27 -6.38
N ASN A 47 -19.44 -9.45 -6.24
CA ASN A 47 -18.80 -10.12 -7.36
C ASN A 47 -19.86 -10.71 -8.31
N LYS A 48 -19.41 -11.22 -9.47
CA LYS A 48 -20.30 -11.79 -10.50
C LYS A 48 -21.10 -13.01 -10.01
N ASP A 49 -20.60 -13.67 -8.97
CA ASP A 49 -21.20 -14.86 -8.36
C ASP A 49 -22.20 -14.49 -7.23
N GLY A 50 -22.50 -13.19 -7.05
CA GLY A 50 -23.43 -12.69 -6.04
C GLY A 50 -22.88 -12.63 -4.61
N THR A 51 -21.58 -12.92 -4.42
CA THR A 51 -20.92 -12.81 -3.11
C THR A 51 -20.45 -11.39 -2.85
N THR A 52 -20.77 -10.86 -1.66
CA THR A 52 -20.23 -9.59 -1.19
C THR A 52 -18.77 -9.76 -0.76
N CYS A 53 -17.86 -9.08 -1.44
CA CYS A 53 -16.44 -9.02 -1.10
C CYS A 53 -16.14 -7.72 -0.35
N TYR A 54 -15.15 -7.77 0.55
CA TYR A 54 -14.63 -6.60 1.26
C TYR A 54 -13.16 -6.40 0.89
N LYS A 55 -12.75 -5.14 0.74
CA LYS A 55 -11.34 -4.79 0.56
C LYS A 55 -11.01 -3.60 1.43
N THR A 56 -9.91 -3.73 2.15
CA THR A 56 -9.31 -2.63 2.87
C THR A 56 -8.11 -2.13 2.08
N GLU A 57 -8.10 -0.83 1.83
CA GLU A 57 -7.03 -0.11 1.14
C GLU A 57 -6.57 1.05 2.01
N ILE A 58 -5.33 1.49 1.81
CA ILE A 58 -4.81 2.69 2.45
C ILE A 58 -4.92 3.83 1.44
N VAL A 59 -5.83 4.76 1.70
CA VAL A 59 -5.93 6.01 0.93
C VAL A 59 -4.83 6.94 1.42
N VAL A 60 -3.86 7.20 0.54
CA VAL A 60 -2.62 7.92 0.88
C VAL A 60 -2.88 9.43 0.90
N ASN A 61 -2.55 10.05 2.04
CA ASN A 61 -2.60 11.50 2.24
C ASN A 61 -1.23 12.15 2.03
N GLY A 62 -0.15 11.41 2.34
CA GLY A 62 1.22 11.90 2.24
C GLY A 62 2.23 10.78 2.02
N ILE A 63 3.36 11.12 1.38
CA ILE A 63 4.47 10.22 1.13
C ILE A 63 5.79 10.91 1.47
N MET A 64 6.71 10.15 2.04
CA MET A 64 8.09 10.54 2.23
C MET A 64 9.00 9.58 1.46
N LEU A 65 9.81 10.15 0.57
CA LEU A 65 10.80 9.39 -0.20
C LEU A 65 12.01 9.12 0.69
N MET A 66 12.40 7.86 0.83
CA MET A 66 13.59 7.50 1.59
C MET A 66 14.84 7.59 0.71
N GLY A 67 15.93 8.10 1.29
CA GLY A 67 17.25 8.10 0.67
C GLY A 67 17.76 6.66 0.47
N GLY A 68 18.49 6.42 -0.62
CA GLY A 68 19.19 5.15 -0.80
C GLY A 68 20.31 5.03 0.23
N LYS A 69 20.57 3.81 0.70
CA LYS A 69 21.83 3.48 1.37
C LYS A 69 22.98 3.53 0.39
#